data_AF-A0A0M3HIE8-F1
#
_entry.id   AF-A0A0M3HIE8-F1
#
_cell.length_a   1.000
_cell.length_b   1.000
_cell.length_c   1.000
_cell.angle_alpha   90.00
_cell.angle_beta   90.00
_cell.angle_gamma   90.00
#
_symmetry.space_group_name_H-M   'P 1'
#
loop_
_entity.id
_entity.type
_entity.pdbx_description
1 polymer ?
#
loop_
_entity_poly.entity_id
_entity_poly.type
_entity_poly.pdbx_seq_one_letter_code
_entity_poly.pdbx_strand_id
1 'polypeptide(L)'
;MNTQHLMHTCNIHHVCTMFGLLPFMYAITTKFDVVSCISPLFFFERWQMLFTFIEVYRHFGVTRQSIYISSILTNIMQILQKYEKYGYIELVPWTMLIKEDRDNEIDPNSEMSWRNQETAMNECLFKYKVKISFMHRINLLFYSFSFLIFN
;
A
#
# COMPACT_ATOMS: atom_id res chain seq x y z
N MET A 1 -20.08 7.15 34.97
CA MET A 1 -20.53 7.40 33.58
C MET A 1 -19.70 6.47 32.69
N ASN A 2 -20.01 5.18 32.58
CA ASN A 2 -21.02 4.56 31.69
C ASN A 2 -21.13 5.32 30.36
N THR A 3 -20.78 4.72 29.21
CA THR A 3 -21.55 3.62 28.60
C THR A 3 -20.70 2.57 27.86
N GLN A 4 -21.01 1.30 28.13
CA GLN A 4 -20.82 0.17 27.24
C GLN A 4 -21.81 0.28 26.07
N HIS A 5 -21.41 -0.06 24.84
CA HIS A 5 -22.33 -0.60 23.85
C HIS A 5 -21.69 -1.80 23.15
N LEU A 6 -21.92 -2.96 23.76
CA LEU A 6 -22.05 -4.24 23.09
C LEU A 6 -23.22 -4.16 22.12
N MET A 7 -23.04 -4.60 20.88
CA MET A 7 -24.15 -5.06 20.05
C MET A 7 -23.74 -6.37 19.37
N HIS A 8 -23.92 -7.45 20.13
CA HIS A 8 -24.19 -8.77 19.61
C HIS A 8 -25.71 -8.95 19.58
N THR A 9 -26.31 -9.09 18.39
CA THR A 9 -27.56 -9.85 18.22
C THR A 9 -27.60 -10.48 16.83
N CYS A 10 -27.19 -11.76 16.75
CA CYS A 10 -27.50 -12.67 15.66
C CYS A 10 -28.89 -13.28 15.95
N ASN A 11 -29.86 -13.19 15.03
CA ASN A 11 -31.19 -13.76 15.25
C ASN A 11 -31.34 -15.12 14.56
N ILE A 12 -32.11 -15.98 15.22
CA ILE A 12 -32.17 -17.43 15.10
C ILE A 12 -33.11 -17.79 13.94
N HIS A 13 -32.56 -18.24 12.81
CA HIS A 13 -33.08 -19.34 11.96
C HIS A 13 -32.30 -19.35 10.63
N HIS A 14 -31.27 -20.19 10.63
CA HIS A 14 -30.50 -20.71 9.50
C HIS A 14 -29.58 -19.76 8.70
N VAL A 15 -28.28 -20.05 8.89
CA VAL A 15 -27.10 -19.69 8.09
C VAL A 15 -26.43 -18.35 8.42
N CYS A 16 -25.74 -18.30 9.56
CA CYS A 16 -24.57 -17.42 9.72
C CYS A 16 -23.36 -18.10 9.05
N THR A 17 -23.33 -18.16 7.73
CA THR A 17 -22.10 -18.48 7.00
C THR A 17 -21.25 -17.22 6.98
N MET A 18 -20.22 -17.20 7.83
CA MET A 18 -18.93 -16.54 7.63
C MET A 18 -18.90 -15.47 6.54
N PHE A 19 -19.58 -14.34 6.75
CA PHE A 19 -19.29 -13.14 5.97
C PHE A 19 -17.93 -12.67 6.49
N GLY A 20 -16.87 -13.10 5.81
CA GLY A 20 -15.50 -12.68 6.12
C GLY A 20 -15.50 -11.17 6.30
N LEU A 21 -14.89 -10.69 7.38
CA LEU A 21 -14.65 -9.27 7.63
C LEU A 21 -13.97 -8.70 6.38
N LEU A 22 -14.73 -8.05 5.50
CA LEU A 22 -14.13 -7.20 4.49
C LEU A 22 -13.36 -6.13 5.26
N PRO A 23 -12.05 -5.98 5.07
CA PRO A 23 -11.30 -4.95 5.75
C PRO A 23 -11.78 -3.59 5.24
N PHE A 24 -12.73 -2.99 5.96
CA PHE A 24 -13.11 -1.61 5.72
C PHE A 24 -11.96 -0.73 6.15
N MET A 25 -11.37 -0.03 5.18
CA MET A 25 -10.31 0.91 5.48
C MET A 25 -10.90 2.21 5.99
N TYR A 26 -10.52 2.61 7.20
CA TYR A 26 -10.97 3.86 7.81
C TYR A 26 -10.09 5.02 7.36
N ALA A 27 -10.70 6.19 7.13
CA ALA A 27 -9.97 7.40 6.80
C ALA A 27 -9.16 7.88 8.01
N ILE A 28 -7.91 8.29 7.80
CA ILE A 28 -7.07 8.76 8.90
C ILE A 28 -7.59 10.11 9.43
N THR A 29 -7.65 10.24 10.75
CA THR A 29 -8.09 11.45 11.45
C THR A 29 -6.97 12.44 11.75
N THR A 30 -5.71 11.97 11.78
CA THR A 30 -4.52 12.81 11.99
C THR A 30 -4.22 13.66 10.76
N LYS A 31 -3.84 14.92 10.99
CA LYS A 31 -3.48 15.86 9.92
C LYS A 31 -2.03 15.64 9.48
N PHE A 32 -1.82 15.56 8.17
CA PHE A 32 -0.50 15.54 7.54
C PHE A 32 -0.42 16.66 6.51
N ASP A 33 0.69 17.38 6.45
CA ASP A 33 0.82 18.45 5.45
C ASP A 33 1.16 17.84 4.08
N VAL A 34 2.19 16.98 4.04
CA VAL A 34 2.59 16.28 2.82
C VAL A 34 2.70 14.77 3.08
N VAL A 35 2.03 13.97 2.25
CA VAL A 35 2.15 12.50 2.26
C VAL A 35 2.62 12.01 0.91
N SER A 36 3.48 11.00 0.94
CA SER A 36 3.92 10.28 -0.25
C SER A 36 3.41 8.84 -0.24
N CYS A 37 2.90 8.36 -1.36
CA CYS A 37 2.47 6.99 -1.55
C CYS A 37 3.37 6.31 -2.59
N ILE A 38 4.00 5.21 -2.21
CA ILE A 38 4.90 4.43 -3.06
C ILE A 38 4.17 3.16 -3.52
N SER A 39 4.11 2.91 -4.82
CA SER A 39 3.48 1.71 -5.40
C SER A 39 3.98 0.39 -4.76
N PRO A 40 3.21 -0.70 -4.84
CA PRO A 40 3.61 -2.00 -4.31
C PRO A 40 4.99 -2.43 -4.79
N LEU A 41 5.88 -2.75 -3.85
CA LEU A 41 7.20 -3.28 -4.13
C LEU A 41 7.12 -4.80 -4.27
N PHE A 42 7.60 -5.32 -5.40
CA PHE A 42 7.77 -6.74 -5.66
C PHE A 42 9.23 -7.03 -5.97
N PHE A 43 9.83 -7.93 -5.20
CA PHE A 43 11.22 -8.37 -5.35
C PHE A 43 12.20 -7.20 -5.56
N PHE A 44 12.03 -6.13 -4.79
CA PHE A 44 12.78 -4.90 -4.99
C PHE A 44 14.20 -5.00 -4.41
N GLU A 45 15.20 -5.26 -5.26
CA GLU A 45 16.59 -5.45 -4.83
C GLU A 45 17.42 -4.15 -4.79
N ARG A 46 16.95 -3.08 -5.44
CA ARG A 46 17.66 -1.80 -5.57
C ARG A 46 17.55 -0.94 -4.30
N TRP A 47 18.01 -1.48 -3.17
CA TRP A 47 17.89 -0.88 -1.84
C TRP A 47 18.44 0.56 -1.75
N GLN A 48 19.50 0.89 -2.51
CA GLN A 48 20.05 2.26 -2.51
C GLN A 48 19.01 3.28 -2.97
N MET A 49 18.24 2.94 -4.01
CA MET A 49 17.22 3.83 -4.56
C MET A 49 16.08 4.00 -3.56
N LEU A 50 15.65 2.92 -2.89
CA LEU A 50 14.59 2.97 -1.89
C LEU A 50 14.93 3.89 -0.72
N PHE A 51 16.10 3.72 -0.10
CA PHE A 51 16.48 4.56 1.04
C PHE A 51 16.79 5.99 0.63
N THR A 52 17.38 6.19 -0.55
CA THR A 52 17.57 7.55 -1.08
C THR A 52 16.23 8.24 -1.26
N PHE A 53 15.22 7.56 -1.81
CA PHE A 53 13.86 8.10 -1.89
C PHE A 53 13.32 8.46 -0.51
N ILE A 54 13.35 7.54 0.45
CA ILE A 54 12.80 7.77 1.78
C ILE A 54 13.45 9.01 2.44
N GLU A 55 14.77 9.14 2.38
CA GLU A 55 15.49 10.26 3.01
C GLU A 55 15.35 11.58 2.25
N VAL A 56 15.38 11.56 0.92
CA VAL A 56 15.21 12.77 0.10
C VAL A 56 13.82 13.37 0.30
N TYR A 57 12.77 12.54 0.27
CA TYR A 57 11.40 13.02 0.49
C TYR A 57 11.18 13.49 1.92
N ARG A 58 11.80 12.82 2.90
CA ARG A 58 11.83 13.30 4.28
C ARG A 58 12.51 14.67 4.39
N HIS A 59 13.62 14.88 3.69
CA HIS A 59 14.30 16.18 3.63
C HIS A 59 13.42 17.28 3.03
N PHE A 60 12.62 16.95 2.01
CA PHE A 60 11.64 17.87 1.42
C PHE A 60 10.36 18.08 2.26
N GLY A 61 10.31 17.54 3.49
CA GLY A 61 9.21 17.80 4.42
C GLY A 61 8.02 16.84 4.29
N VAL A 62 8.16 15.72 3.59
CA VAL A 62 7.14 14.67 3.61
C VAL A 62 7.02 14.09 5.02
N THR A 63 5.84 14.26 5.63
CA THR A 63 5.59 13.87 7.03
C THR A 63 5.35 12.37 7.18
N ARG A 64 4.76 11.74 6.16
CA ARG A 64 4.42 10.32 6.16
C ARG A 64 4.59 9.72 4.77
N GLN A 65 5.22 8.55 4.68
CA GLN A 65 5.38 7.82 3.43
C GLN A 65 4.73 6.44 3.55
N SER A 66 3.70 6.14 2.76
CA SER A 66 3.05 4.83 2.74
C SER A 66 3.70 3.94 1.67
N ILE A 67 4.31 2.85 2.10
CA ILE A 67 5.03 1.91 1.23
C ILE A 67 4.27 0.59 1.22
N TYR A 68 3.77 0.24 0.04
CA TYR A 68 3.08 -1.02 -0.17
C TYR A 68 4.12 -2.13 -0.43
N ILE A 69 4.01 -3.25 0.29
CA ILE A 69 4.96 -4.36 0.20
C ILE A 69 4.22 -5.62 -0.21
N SER A 70 4.56 -6.15 -1.39
CA SER A 70 4.15 -7.48 -1.81
C SER A 70 5.24 -8.51 -1.52
N SER A 71 6.48 -8.21 -1.87
CA SER A 71 7.64 -9.02 -1.49
C SER A 71 8.92 -8.18 -1.49
N ILE A 72 9.79 -8.42 -0.50
CA ILE A 72 11.07 -7.72 -0.37
C ILE A 72 12.07 -8.60 0.40
N LEU A 73 13.37 -8.37 0.20
CA LEU A 73 14.39 -9.10 0.96
C LEU A 73 14.30 -8.81 2.46
N THR A 74 14.52 -9.84 3.28
CA THR A 74 14.36 -9.78 4.74
C THR A 74 15.25 -8.72 5.40
N ASN A 75 16.48 -8.57 4.93
CA ASN A 75 17.42 -7.54 5.40
C ASN A 75 16.90 -6.12 5.16
N ILE A 76 16.32 -5.85 3.99
CA ILE A 76 15.70 -4.54 3.67
C ILE A 76 14.46 -4.34 4.54
N MET A 77 13.61 -5.37 4.69
CA MET A 77 12.40 -5.31 5.53
C MET A 77 12.73 -4.94 6.98
N GLN A 78 13.78 -5.53 7.56
CA GLN A 78 14.22 -5.22 8.93
C GLN A 78 14.62 -3.75 9.10
N ILE A 79 15.23 -3.15 8.08
CA ILE A 79 15.57 -1.72 8.10
C ILE A 79 14.29 -0.89 8.01
N LEU A 80 13.40 -1.20 7.06
CA LEU A 80 12.12 -0.49 6.90
C LEU A 80 11.26 -0.54 8.17
N GLN A 81 11.24 -1.66 8.88
CA GLN A 81 10.54 -1.77 10.18
C GLN A 81 11.11 -0.80 11.24
N LYS A 82 12.40 -0.48 11.19
CA LYS A 82 12.97 0.57 12.07
C LYS A 82 12.48 1.96 11.66
N TYR A 83 12.44 2.25 10.36
CA TYR A 83 11.87 3.51 9.85
C TYR A 83 10.39 3.67 10.21
N GLU A 84 9.63 2.58 10.17
CA GLU A 84 8.23 2.56 10.58
C GLU A 84 8.08 2.85 12.08
N LYS A 85 8.92 2.26 12.92
CA LYS A 85 8.96 2.54 14.37
C LYS A 85 9.30 4.00 14.69
N TYR A 86 10.13 4.66 13.88
CA TYR A 86 10.40 6.09 14.02
C TYR A 86 9.24 6.98 13.54
N GLY A 87 8.24 6.40 12.87
CA GLY A 87 7.07 7.11 12.38
C GLY A 87 7.24 7.78 11.01
N TYR A 88 8.41 7.63 10.35
CA TYR A 88 8.67 8.27 9.06
C TYR A 88 7.91 7.60 7.91
N ILE A 89 7.75 6.28 7.99
CA ILE A 89 7.06 5.49 6.98
C ILE A 89 5.93 4.67 7.60
N GLU A 90 5.05 4.20 6.74
CA GLU A 90 4.01 3.21 7.02
C GLU A 90 4.21 2.03 6.06
N LEU A 91 4.30 0.81 6.59
CA LEU A 91 4.38 -0.39 5.76
C LEU A 91 3.00 -1.01 5.63
N VAL A 92 2.53 -1.14 4.38
CA VAL A 92 1.22 -1.70 4.08
C VAL A 92 1.40 -3.03 3.36
N PRO A 93 0.98 -4.17 3.93
CA PRO A 93 1.03 -5.44 3.23
C PRO A 93 0.07 -5.40 2.04
N TRP A 94 0.56 -5.78 0.84
CA TRP A 94 -0.22 -5.74 -0.39
C TRP A 94 -0.12 -7.04 -1.16
N THR A 95 -1.26 -7.68 -1.42
CA THR A 95 -1.30 -8.92 -2.19
C THR A 95 -1.40 -8.59 -3.68
N MET A 96 -0.51 -9.19 -4.49
CA MET A 96 -0.66 -9.11 -5.93
C MET A 96 -1.65 -10.16 -6.45
N LEU A 97 -2.61 -9.69 -7.24
CA LEU A 97 -3.43 -10.56 -8.06
C LEU A 97 -2.58 -10.99 -9.25
N ILE A 98 -1.93 -12.14 -9.10
CA ILE A 98 -1.20 -12.81 -10.17
C ILE A 98 -2.15 -13.85 -10.75
N LYS A 99 -2.51 -13.71 -12.02
CA LYS A 99 -3.22 -14.75 -12.75
C LYS A 99 -2.20 -15.56 -13.54
N GLU A 100 -2.27 -16.88 -13.42
CA GLU A 100 -1.51 -17.78 -14.28
C GLU A 100 -2.08 -17.67 -15.70
N ASP A 101 -1.23 -17.25 -16.64
CA ASP A 101 -1.56 -17.23 -18.07
C ASP A 101 -1.82 -18.68 -18.51
N ARG A 102 -3.10 -19.03 -18.65
CA ARG A 102 -3.54 -20.31 -19.19
C ARG A 102 -3.98 -20.10 -20.63
N ASP A 103 -3.20 -20.69 -21.52
CA ASP A 103 -3.39 -20.80 -22.98
C ASP A 103 -3.45 -19.49 -23.78
N ASN A 104 -3.16 -19.62 -25.08
CA ASN A 104 -2.96 -18.57 -26.08
C ASN A 104 -4.21 -17.69 -26.39
N GLU A 105 -5.13 -17.50 -25.45
CA GLU A 105 -6.26 -16.58 -25.56
C GLU A 105 -5.90 -15.20 -25.02
N ILE A 106 -6.35 -14.15 -25.73
CA ILE A 106 -6.24 -12.78 -25.25
C ILE A 106 -7.19 -12.63 -24.05
N ASP A 107 -6.64 -12.71 -22.84
CA ASP A 107 -7.41 -12.49 -21.61
C ASP A 107 -7.72 -11.00 -21.45
N PRO A 108 -9.00 -10.58 -21.40
CA PRO A 108 -9.35 -9.19 -21.10
C PRO A 108 -8.88 -8.72 -19.72
N ASN A 109 -8.47 -9.65 -18.84
CA ASN A 109 -7.92 -9.38 -17.51
C ASN A 109 -6.40 -9.50 -17.43
N SER A 110 -5.67 -9.58 -18.54
CA SER A 110 -4.20 -9.59 -18.54
C SER A 110 -3.61 -8.40 -17.78
N GLU A 111 -4.29 -7.25 -17.82
CA GLU A 111 -3.90 -6.01 -17.14
C GLU A 111 -4.26 -5.96 -15.65
N MET A 112 -4.81 -7.04 -15.07
CA MET A 112 -5.27 -7.05 -13.69
C MET A 112 -4.13 -6.79 -12.69
N SER A 113 -2.92 -7.27 -12.97
CA SER A 113 -1.73 -7.02 -12.15
C SER A 113 -1.35 -5.54 -12.11
N TRP A 114 -1.41 -4.85 -13.25
CA TRP A 114 -1.16 -3.41 -13.37
C TRP A 114 -2.25 -2.60 -12.65
N ARG A 115 -3.53 -2.96 -12.87
CA ARG A 115 -4.66 -2.33 -12.17
C ARG A 115 -4.59 -2.52 -10.65
N ASN A 116 -3.96 -3.60 -10.19
CA ASN A 116 -3.75 -3.83 -8.77
C ASN A 116 -2.74 -2.84 -8.16
N GLN A 117 -1.72 -2.40 -8.90
CA GLN A 117 -0.81 -1.35 -8.43
C GLN A 117 -1.52 0.00 -8.30
N GLU A 118 -2.35 0.35 -9.29
CA GLU A 118 -3.17 1.57 -9.25
C GLU A 118 -4.19 1.52 -8.10
N THR A 119 -4.72 0.34 -7.78
CA THR A 119 -5.60 0.16 -6.62
C THR A 119 -4.89 0.48 -5.31
N ALA A 120 -3.65 0.01 -5.12
CA ALA A 120 -2.86 0.36 -3.94
C ALA A 120 -2.62 1.88 -3.81
N MET A 121 -2.34 2.53 -4.93
CA MET A 121 -2.12 3.99 -4.94
C MET A 121 -3.41 4.77 -4.64
N ASN A 122 -4.56 4.27 -5.11
CA ASN A 122 -5.87 4.83 -4.79
C ASN A 122 -6.29 4.54 -3.35
N GLU A 123 -5.90 3.39 -2.80
CA GLU A 123 -6.09 3.04 -1.40
C GLU A 123 -5.46 4.13 -0.50
N CYS A 124 -4.20 4.48 -0.75
CA CYS A 124 -3.51 5.57 -0.06
C CYS A 124 -4.26 6.91 -0.20
N LEU A 125 -4.70 7.26 -1.41
CA LEU A 125 -5.50 8.48 -1.64
C LEU A 125 -6.72 8.51 -0.73
N PHE A 126 -7.53 7.45 -0.73
CA PHE A 126 -8.75 7.41 0.05
C PHE A 126 -8.50 7.44 1.56
N LYS A 127 -7.37 6.88 1.99
CA LYS A 127 -6.93 6.87 3.39
C LYS A 127 -6.63 8.27 3.92
N TYR A 128 -5.92 9.10 3.15
CA TYR A 128 -5.47 10.42 3.56
C TYR A 128 -6.38 11.59 3.11
N LYS A 129 -7.39 11.33 2.25
CA LYS A 129 -8.21 12.34 1.55
C LYS A 129 -8.77 13.50 2.41
N VAL A 130 -9.06 13.26 3.69
CA VAL A 130 -9.76 14.24 4.56
C VAL A 130 -8.79 15.19 5.27
N LYS A 131 -7.52 14.80 5.41
CA LYS A 131 -6.59 15.41 6.37
C LYS A 131 -5.20 15.68 5.80
N ILE A 132 -5.11 15.89 4.49
CA ILE A 132 -3.87 16.13 3.75
C ILE A 132 -3.90 17.48 3.02
N SER A 133 -2.78 18.20 2.98
CA SER A 133 -2.65 19.42 2.15
C SER A 133 -2.09 19.13 0.76
N PHE A 134 -1.09 18.26 0.65
CA PHE A 134 -0.55 17.83 -0.64
C PHE A 134 -0.20 16.34 -0.64
N MET A 135 -0.52 15.66 -1.73
CA MET A 135 -0.22 14.24 -1.92
C MET A 135 0.66 14.02 -3.14
N HIS A 136 1.70 13.21 -2.99
CA HIS A 136 2.53 12.76 -4.08
C HIS A 136 2.46 11.24 -4.25
N ARG A 137 2.24 10.78 -5.47
CA ARG A 137 2.23 9.35 -5.82
C ARG A 137 3.47 9.01 -6.63
N ILE A 138 4.19 7.96 -6.22
CA ILE A 138 5.42 7.50 -6.87
C ILE A 138 5.24 6.05 -7.25
N ASN A 139 5.57 5.70 -8.50
CA ASN A 139 5.72 4.31 -8.89
C ASN A 139 7.20 3.99 -9.13
N LEU A 140 7.81 3.26 -8.19
CA LEU A 140 9.24 2.87 -8.28
C LEU A 140 9.50 1.73 -9.27
N LEU A 141 8.46 1.01 -9.73
CA LEU A 141 8.59 -0.04 -10.73
C LEU A 141 8.74 0.54 -12.15
N PHE A 142 8.11 1.67 -12.46
CA PHE A 142 8.30 2.36 -13.74
C PHE A 142 9.74 2.86 -13.93
N TYR A 143 10.44 3.25 -12.86
CA TYR A 143 11.86 3.62 -12.95
C TYR A 143 12.77 2.43 -13.29
N SER A 144 12.41 1.20 -12.89
CA SER A 144 13.13 -0.01 -13.35
C SER A 144 12.88 -0.30 -14.83
N PHE A 145 11.66 -0.05 -15.34
CA PHE A 145 11.34 -0.24 -16.76
C PHE A 145 11.97 0.83 -17.66
N SER A 146 12.03 2.09 -17.20
CA SER A 146 12.71 3.15 -17.95
C SER A 146 14.22 2.94 -18.01
N PHE A 147 14.86 2.39 -16.97
CA PHE A 147 16.29 2.08 -17.02
C PHE A 147 16.63 0.88 -17.92
N LEU A 148 15.68 0.00 -18.22
CA LEU A 148 15.86 -1.10 -19.17
C LEU A 148 15.60 -0.70 -20.63
N ILE A 149 15.02 0.49 -20.88
CA ILE A 149 14.84 1.03 -22.25
C ILE A 149 16.03 1.92 -22.66
N PHE A 150 16.95 2.24 -21.75
CA PHE A 150 18.16 3.02 -22.02
C PHE A 150 19.46 2.19 -21.98
N ASN A 151 19.39 0.89 -22.27
CA ASN A 151 20.59 0.08 -22.55
C ASN A 151 20.36 -0.82 -23.77
#